data_AF-E5ABD2-F1
#
_entry.id   AF-E5ABD2-F1
#
_cell.length_a   1.000
_cell.length_b   1.000
_cell.length_c   1.000
_cell.angle_alpha   90.00
_cell.angle_beta   90.00
_cell.angle_gamma   90.00
#
_symmetry.space_group_name_H-M   'P 1'
#
loop_
_entity.id
_entity.type
_entity.pdbx_description
1 polymer ?
#
loop_
_entity_poly.entity_id
_entity_poly.type
_entity_poly.pdbx_seq_one_letter_code
_entity_poly.pdbx_strand_id
1 'polypeptide(L)'
;MKDILTYPNFNSVDSYAAAESFPIFSSENVVIKTTLVSPSKYHLLWFSYTLEEVNGVVGLVPHPAEGEIPPPRVSNKASPNDVVFKIEDSESQSAMPGRTLDPICTNTSHAVIVEIYNQIFGAFYSIPSPFSSRKVDDALVQVEQITRYTTTLDCLHLIRSHVGNALLQYRQSLFIAIKSDPARWLLLSLALQNDAFYTLIHMIGAHPFWPWLTPPSTLLEPIRHLISRKSRHLNTACIKAERALLLLTIEVDSGPVLPQCHANSDTWFLVAIFRDILARQFSALEQCQPGPAALKRGRIFRQLRQGGSACMAYEEMERLMLRVMSCAVPSLSEDLGLLKAFASECVRDLARNELMLNVEGNGVAYLACSRVERGDVPWRVADGV
;
A
#
# COMPACT_ATOMS: atom_id res chain seq x y z
N MET A 1 -40.13 -9.89 33.85
CA MET A 1 -39.51 -8.58 33.65
C MET A 1 -38.83 -8.57 32.27
N LYS A 2 -39.42 -8.43 31.07
CA LYS A 2 -40.66 -7.80 30.57
C LYS A 2 -41.02 -6.50 31.27
N ASP A 3 -40.67 -5.37 30.65
CA ASP A 3 -41.59 -4.35 30.16
C ASP A 3 -40.79 -3.37 29.27
N ILE A 4 -40.97 -3.38 27.94
CA ILE A 4 -42.02 -2.73 27.14
C ILE A 4 -41.82 -1.21 27.10
N LEU A 5 -41.24 -0.76 25.98
CA LEU A 5 -41.30 0.62 25.50
C LEU A 5 -42.74 0.90 25.03
N THR A 6 -43.46 1.75 25.77
CA THR A 6 -44.69 2.39 25.27
C THR A 6 -44.35 3.73 24.63
N TYR A 7 -44.57 3.83 23.32
CA TYR A 7 -44.68 5.12 22.62
C TYR A 7 -46.03 5.77 22.96
N PRO A 8 -46.09 7.09 23.23
CA PRO A 8 -47.33 7.83 23.11
C PRO A 8 -47.61 8.18 21.64
N ASN A 9 -48.87 7.96 21.27
CA ASN A 9 -49.54 8.27 20.02
C ASN A 9 -49.33 9.73 19.58
N PHE A 10 -48.90 9.93 18.34
CA PHE A 10 -49.05 11.19 17.62
C PHE A 10 -50.48 11.27 17.07
N ASN A 11 -51.33 12.03 17.74
CA ASN A 11 -52.55 12.59 17.14
C ASN A 11 -52.99 13.83 17.93
N SER A 12 -52.46 14.99 17.54
CA SER A 12 -53.27 16.21 17.38
C SER A 12 -52.42 17.26 16.66
N VAL A 13 -52.90 17.68 15.50
CA VAL A 13 -52.52 18.94 14.87
C VAL A 13 -52.94 20.05 15.83
N ASP A 14 -51.99 20.80 16.38
CA ASP A 14 -52.20 22.18 16.81
C ASP A 14 -50.87 22.93 16.95
N SER A 15 -50.91 24.18 16.51
CA SER A 15 -49.82 25.13 16.36
C SER A 15 -48.99 25.33 17.63
N TYR A 16 -47.67 25.29 17.51
CA TYR A 16 -46.75 25.80 18.53
C TYR A 16 -45.86 26.89 17.95
N ALA A 17 -46.12 28.11 18.40
CA ALA A 17 -45.18 29.22 18.35
C ALA A 17 -43.92 28.87 19.16
N ALA A 18 -42.76 29.24 18.63
CA ALA A 18 -41.46 29.00 19.25
C ALA A 18 -41.34 29.74 20.59
N ALA A 19 -41.37 29.01 21.69
CA ALA A 19 -40.80 29.44 22.95
C ALA A 19 -39.44 28.76 23.11
N GLU A 20 -38.38 29.46 22.72
CA GLU A 20 -37.00 29.06 22.97
C GLU A 20 -36.74 29.03 24.47
N SER A 21 -36.61 27.84 25.03
CA SER A 21 -35.98 27.66 26.35
C SER A 21 -35.08 26.43 26.29
N PHE A 22 -33.77 26.67 26.32
CA PHE A 22 -32.76 25.62 26.40
C PHE A 22 -32.58 25.18 27.86
N PRO A 23 -32.25 23.90 28.12
CA PRO A 23 -32.03 23.40 29.47
C PRO A 23 -30.77 24.00 30.10
N ILE A 24 -30.90 24.48 31.34
CA ILE A 24 -29.80 24.94 32.19
C ILE A 24 -29.21 23.71 32.91
N PHE A 25 -27.93 23.42 32.70
CA PHE A 25 -27.21 22.40 33.47
C PHE A 25 -26.42 23.06 34.60
N SER A 26 -26.71 22.67 35.86
CA SER A 26 -25.96 23.11 37.04
C SER A 26 -25.19 21.94 37.65
N SER A 27 -23.88 22.09 37.79
CA SER A 27 -23.02 21.26 38.66
C SER A 27 -22.27 22.19 39.62
N GLU A 28 -22.08 21.74 40.87
CA GLU A 28 -21.91 22.53 42.10
C GLU A 28 -20.80 23.59 42.15
N ASN A 29 -20.00 23.80 41.10
CA ASN A 29 -19.04 24.91 41.05
C ASN A 29 -18.88 25.59 39.67
N VAL A 30 -19.74 25.34 38.68
CA VAL A 30 -19.70 26.06 37.39
C VAL A 30 -21.11 26.33 36.88
N VAL A 31 -21.45 27.61 36.71
CA VAL A 31 -22.67 28.07 36.03
C VAL A 31 -22.28 28.48 34.61
N ILE A 32 -22.65 27.66 33.62
CA ILE A 32 -22.51 28.04 32.21
C ILE A 32 -23.79 28.75 31.79
N LYS A 33 -23.74 30.08 31.65
CA LYS A 33 -24.79 30.87 31.00
C LYS A 33 -24.48 30.96 29.51
N THR A 34 -25.28 30.30 28.68
CA THR A 34 -25.34 30.57 27.25
C THR A 34 -26.21 31.80 27.00
N THR A 35 -25.58 32.96 26.85
CA THR A 35 -26.23 34.13 26.26
C THR A 35 -26.07 34.09 24.75
N LEU A 36 -27.18 34.19 24.03
CA LEU A 36 -27.19 34.39 22.59
C LEU A 36 -26.65 35.80 22.33
N VAL A 37 -25.36 35.88 22.02
CA VAL A 37 -24.75 37.13 21.56
C VAL A 37 -25.19 37.28 20.10
N SER A 38 -26.21 38.09 19.85
CA SER A 38 -26.45 38.59 18.49
C SER A 38 -25.14 39.22 18.02
N PRO A 39 -24.56 38.79 16.88
CA PRO A 39 -23.30 39.33 16.44
C PRO A 39 -23.48 40.84 16.27
N SER A 40 -22.63 41.60 16.97
CA SER A 40 -22.51 43.03 16.75
C SER A 40 -22.27 43.29 15.27
N LYS A 41 -22.79 44.40 14.75
CA LYS A 41 -22.76 44.85 13.33
C LYS A 41 -21.35 45.05 12.74
N TYR A 42 -20.35 44.34 13.20
CA TYR A 42 -19.04 44.27 12.58
C TYR A 42 -19.11 43.15 11.54
N HIS A 43 -19.04 43.57 10.27
CA HIS A 43 -18.97 42.75 9.08
C HIS A 43 -18.16 41.47 9.34
N LEU A 44 -18.85 40.34 9.47
CA LEU A 44 -18.25 39.03 9.29
C LEU A 44 -17.81 38.98 7.83
N LEU A 45 -16.58 39.40 7.56
CA LEU A 45 -15.94 39.23 6.27
C LEU A 45 -15.71 37.72 6.10
N TRP A 46 -16.71 37.04 5.58
CA TRP A 46 -16.51 35.72 5.00
C TRP A 46 -16.21 35.91 3.52
N PHE A 47 -15.37 35.02 2.99
CA PHE A 47 -15.01 35.03 1.58
C PHE A 47 -15.84 33.97 0.87
N SER A 48 -16.43 34.32 -0.26
CA SER A 48 -16.82 33.33 -1.25
C SER A 48 -15.58 33.01 -2.08
N TYR A 49 -15.48 31.77 -2.56
CA TYR A 49 -14.40 31.38 -3.46
C TYR A 49 -15.02 30.96 -4.79
N THR A 50 -14.52 31.53 -5.87
CA THR A 50 -14.87 31.14 -7.24
C THR A 50 -13.66 30.48 -7.89
N LEU A 51 -13.91 29.57 -8.82
CA LEU A 51 -12.86 29.00 -9.63
C LEU A 51 -12.67 29.90 -10.85
N GLU A 52 -11.52 30.59 -10.93
CA GLU A 52 -11.24 31.57 -11.97
C GLU A 52 -9.89 31.34 -12.63
N GLU A 53 -9.76 31.73 -13.89
CA GLU A 53 -8.50 31.74 -14.62
C GLU A 53 -7.80 33.10 -14.46
N VAL A 54 -6.69 33.13 -13.72
CA VAL A 54 -5.88 34.33 -13.49
C VAL A 54 -4.49 34.10 -14.08
N ASN A 55 -4.12 34.92 -15.07
CA ASN A 55 -2.83 34.82 -15.79
C ASN A 55 -2.56 33.44 -16.42
N GLY A 56 -3.61 32.79 -16.95
CA GLY A 56 -3.50 31.46 -17.58
C GLY A 56 -3.40 30.30 -16.58
N VAL A 57 -3.70 30.53 -15.30
CA VAL A 57 -3.73 29.50 -14.24
C VAL A 57 -5.10 29.53 -13.58
N VAL A 58 -5.76 28.37 -13.51
CA VAL A 58 -7.07 28.23 -12.86
C VAL A 58 -6.88 27.95 -11.37
N GLY A 59 -7.52 28.75 -10.52
CA GLY A 59 -7.40 28.63 -9.07
C GLY A 59 -8.62 29.16 -8.32
N LEU A 60 -8.64 28.92 -7.00
CA LEU A 60 -9.65 29.50 -6.13
C LEU A 60 -9.30 30.97 -5.86
N VAL A 61 -10.16 31.88 -6.31
CA VAL A 61 -10.04 33.32 -6.06
C VAL A 61 -11.01 33.71 -4.95
N PRO A 62 -10.53 34.33 -3.86
CA PRO A 62 -11.39 34.82 -2.79
C PRO A 62 -12.08 36.11 -3.22
N HIS A 63 -13.40 36.15 -3.05
CA HIS A 63 -14.22 37.34 -3.21
C HIS A 63 -14.80 37.74 -1.85
N PRO A 64 -14.79 39.03 -1.51
CA PRO A 64 -15.49 39.49 -0.31
C PRO A 64 -16.98 39.20 -0.47
N ALA A 65 -17.55 38.39 0.43
CA ALA A 65 -18.97 38.10 0.42
C ALA A 65 -19.70 39.08 1.35
N GLU A 66 -20.73 39.74 0.83
CA GLU A 66 -21.67 40.54 1.61
C GLU A 66 -22.92 39.70 1.91
N GLY A 67 -23.34 39.64 3.18
CA GLY A 67 -24.59 38.98 3.61
C GLY A 67 -24.39 37.82 4.59
N GLU A 68 -25.49 37.12 4.91
CA GLU A 68 -25.48 35.95 5.80
C GLU A 68 -24.89 34.71 5.09
N ILE A 69 -24.16 33.88 5.84
CA ILE A 69 -23.61 32.61 5.33
C ILE A 69 -24.79 31.73 4.88
N PRO A 70 -24.89 31.37 3.59
CA PRO A 70 -26.00 30.57 3.11
C PRO A 70 -25.99 29.19 3.79
N PRO A 71 -27.14 28.70 4.29
CA PRO A 71 -27.20 27.39 4.93
C PRO A 71 -26.78 26.30 3.94
N PRO A 72 -26.05 25.26 4.40
CA PRO A 72 -25.67 24.13 3.56
C PRO A 72 -26.94 23.55 2.91
N ARG A 73 -27.05 23.65 1.58
CA ARG A 73 -28.20 23.09 0.87
C ARG A 73 -28.08 21.57 0.88
N VAL A 74 -28.76 20.91 1.81
CA VAL A 74 -29.00 19.46 1.75
C VAL A 74 -29.98 19.23 0.60
N SER A 75 -29.47 18.85 -0.57
CA SER A 75 -30.33 18.46 -1.69
C SER A 75 -31.00 17.12 -1.35
N ASN A 76 -32.29 17.17 -0.98
CA ASN A 76 -33.08 15.97 -0.68
C ASN A 76 -33.46 15.15 -1.93
N LYS A 77 -32.90 15.43 -3.11
CA LYS A 77 -33.09 14.62 -4.33
C LYS A 77 -31.84 14.67 -5.22
N ALA A 78 -30.91 13.74 -5.01
CA ALA A 78 -29.79 13.54 -5.93
C ALA A 78 -30.27 12.79 -7.18
N SER A 79 -30.46 13.52 -8.29
CA SER A 79 -30.26 13.00 -9.64
C SER A 79 -28.82 13.33 -10.05
N PRO A 80 -28.10 12.48 -10.80
CA PRO A 80 -26.66 12.63 -11.01
C PRO A 80 -26.24 13.86 -11.85
N ASN A 81 -27.18 14.62 -12.41
CA ASN A 81 -26.88 15.60 -13.47
C ASN A 81 -27.22 17.06 -13.16
N ASP A 82 -27.74 17.40 -11.97
CA ASP A 82 -28.13 18.80 -11.68
C ASP A 82 -27.31 19.40 -10.54
N VAL A 83 -26.06 19.75 -10.84
CA VAL A 83 -25.36 20.84 -10.14
C VAL A 83 -25.19 21.98 -11.14
N VAL A 84 -26.22 22.82 -11.22
CA VAL A 84 -26.15 24.05 -12.03
C VAL A 84 -25.39 25.10 -11.20
N PHE A 85 -24.13 25.33 -11.55
CA PHE A 85 -23.39 26.48 -11.06
C PHE A 85 -23.91 27.75 -11.75
N LYS A 86 -24.34 28.72 -10.96
CA LYS A 86 -24.78 30.03 -11.45
C LYS A 86 -23.52 30.77 -11.92
N ILE A 87 -23.36 30.87 -13.25
CA ILE A 87 -22.35 31.73 -13.88
C ILE A 87 -22.95 33.13 -13.87
N GLU A 88 -22.45 33.99 -12.99
CA GLU A 88 -22.70 35.44 -13.09
C GLU A 88 -21.49 36.06 -13.79
N ASP A 89 -21.72 36.45 -15.05
CA ASP A 89 -20.86 37.40 -15.75
C ASP A 89 -20.95 38.76 -15.04
N SER A 90 -19.80 39.37 -14.72
CA SER A 90 -19.45 40.76 -15.09
C SER A 90 -18.34 41.36 -14.20
N GLU A 91 -17.31 41.82 -14.91
CA GLU A 91 -16.34 42.87 -14.62
C GLU A 91 -16.55 43.71 -13.33
N SER A 92 -15.62 43.59 -12.38
CA SER A 92 -15.06 44.75 -11.65
C SER A 92 -13.71 44.39 -11.02
N GLN A 93 -12.64 44.96 -11.56
CA GLN A 93 -11.28 44.84 -11.01
C GLN A 93 -11.15 45.64 -9.70
N SER A 94 -10.73 44.98 -8.62
CA SER A 94 -9.95 45.65 -7.58
C SER A 94 -8.85 44.70 -7.09
N ALA A 95 -7.60 45.14 -7.23
CA ALA A 95 -6.41 44.37 -6.93
C ALA A 95 -6.07 44.44 -5.44
N MET A 96 -5.91 43.27 -4.80
CA MET A 96 -5.29 43.10 -3.48
C MET A 96 -3.97 42.32 -3.60
N PRO A 97 -3.01 42.52 -2.69
CA PRO A 97 -1.62 42.15 -2.91
C PRO A 97 -1.36 40.65 -2.66
N GLY A 98 -0.94 39.97 -3.72
CA GLY A 98 0.24 39.09 -3.72
C GLY A 98 0.24 37.89 -2.77
N ARG A 99 -0.66 36.93 -2.97
CA ARG A 99 -0.24 35.52 -2.88
C ARG A 99 0.16 35.08 -4.27
N THR A 100 1.41 34.66 -4.42
CA THR A 100 1.95 34.04 -5.63
C THR A 100 1.03 32.86 -5.98
N LEU A 101 0.28 32.99 -7.08
CA LEU A 101 -0.41 31.86 -7.69
C LEU A 101 0.68 30.84 -8.04
N ASP A 102 0.76 29.75 -7.29
CA ASP A 102 1.66 28.66 -7.63
C ASP A 102 1.27 28.15 -9.03
N PRO A 103 2.24 27.94 -9.94
CA PRO A 103 2.00 27.63 -11.34
C PRO A 103 1.63 26.15 -11.48
N ILE A 104 0.51 25.75 -10.91
CA ILE A 104 -0.03 24.42 -11.06
C ILE A 104 -1.03 24.50 -12.21
N CYS A 105 -0.48 24.25 -13.40
CA CYS A 105 -1.16 23.98 -14.66
C CYS A 105 -1.27 25.14 -15.65
N THR A 106 -0.15 25.44 -16.31
CA THR A 106 -0.17 26.10 -17.62
C THR A 106 -0.69 25.19 -18.75
N ASN A 107 -0.91 23.88 -18.50
CA ASN A 107 -1.22 22.88 -19.53
C ASN A 107 -2.40 21.92 -19.20
N THR A 108 -3.16 22.14 -18.13
CA THR A 108 -4.33 21.28 -17.81
C THR A 108 -5.61 22.02 -18.17
N SER A 109 -6.54 21.35 -18.85
CA SER A 109 -7.79 22.00 -19.27
C SER A 109 -8.62 22.44 -18.06
N HIS A 110 -9.28 23.58 -18.19
CA HIS A 110 -10.15 24.16 -17.16
C HIS A 110 -11.17 23.13 -16.62
N ALA A 111 -11.76 22.32 -17.51
CA ALA A 111 -12.72 21.27 -17.14
C ALA A 111 -12.13 20.21 -16.19
N VAL A 112 -10.86 19.80 -16.38
CA VAL A 112 -10.20 18.83 -15.50
C VAL A 112 -9.93 19.43 -14.12
N ILE A 113 -9.59 20.72 -14.07
CA ILE A 113 -9.33 21.43 -12.81
C ILE A 113 -10.63 21.53 -12.00
N VAL A 114 -11.74 21.96 -12.62
CA VAL A 114 -13.08 21.98 -12.01
C VAL A 114 -13.44 20.61 -11.43
N GLU A 115 -13.24 19.54 -12.20
CA GLU A 115 -13.55 18.18 -11.75
C GLU A 115 -12.72 17.77 -10.53
N ILE A 116 -11.42 18.09 -10.49
CA ILE A 116 -10.57 17.81 -9.33
C ILE A 116 -11.07 18.56 -8.09
N TYR A 117 -11.41 19.85 -8.21
CA TYR A 117 -11.97 20.61 -7.09
C TYR A 117 -13.31 20.05 -6.61
N ASN A 118 -14.19 19.66 -7.53
CA ASN A 118 -15.45 18.99 -7.19
C ASN A 118 -15.21 17.70 -6.40
N GLN A 119 -14.22 16.90 -6.79
CA GLN A 119 -13.86 15.67 -6.06
C GLN A 119 -13.28 15.95 -4.68
N ILE A 120 -12.41 16.97 -4.55
CA ILE A 120 -11.83 17.38 -3.26
C ILE A 120 -12.94 17.86 -2.32
N PHE A 121 -13.79 18.78 -2.78
CA PHE A 121 -14.88 19.30 -1.96
C PHE A 121 -15.91 18.22 -1.66
N GLY A 122 -16.25 17.38 -2.63
CA GLY A 122 -17.13 16.23 -2.42
C GLY A 122 -16.61 15.31 -1.31
N ALA A 123 -15.31 15.05 -1.27
CA ALA A 123 -14.69 14.25 -0.22
C ALA A 123 -14.84 14.88 1.18
N PHE A 124 -14.82 16.21 1.31
CA PHE A 124 -15.07 16.89 2.60
C PHE A 124 -16.48 16.66 3.13
N TYR A 125 -17.45 16.50 2.24
CA TYR A 125 -18.86 16.24 2.58
C TYR A 125 -19.21 14.76 2.56
N SER A 126 -18.22 13.86 2.53
CA SER A 126 -18.42 12.41 2.41
C SER A 126 -19.30 12.02 1.22
N ILE A 127 -19.34 12.85 0.19
CA ILE A 127 -19.98 12.52 -1.07
C ILE A 127 -19.10 11.46 -1.71
N PRO A 128 -19.64 10.28 -2.07
CA PRO A 128 -18.87 9.22 -2.71
C PRO A 128 -18.21 9.80 -3.95
N SER A 129 -16.89 9.99 -3.88
CA SER A 129 -16.15 10.46 -5.05
C SER A 129 -16.25 9.36 -6.10
N PRO A 130 -16.66 9.69 -7.33
CA PRO A 130 -16.52 8.79 -8.45
C PRO A 130 -15.03 8.72 -8.78
N PHE A 131 -14.24 7.96 -8.02
CA PHE A 131 -12.96 7.41 -8.52
C PHE A 131 -13.33 6.41 -9.65
N SER A 132 -13.97 6.93 -10.69
CA SER A 132 -14.72 6.21 -11.71
C SER A 132 -13.78 5.94 -12.86
N SER A 133 -12.69 5.25 -12.56
CA SER A 133 -12.10 4.38 -13.57
C SER A 133 -12.30 2.94 -13.15
N ARG A 134 -12.81 2.13 -14.09
CA ARG A 134 -12.77 0.67 -13.95
C ARG A 134 -11.34 0.13 -13.90
N LYS A 135 -10.35 0.95 -14.27
CA LYS A 135 -8.93 0.61 -14.35
C LYS A 135 -8.15 1.31 -13.24
N VAL A 136 -7.26 0.55 -12.61
CA VAL A 136 -6.41 1.04 -11.53
C VAL A 136 -5.43 2.11 -12.02
N ASP A 137 -4.98 2.02 -13.27
CA ASP A 137 -3.99 2.95 -13.84
C ASP A 137 -4.54 4.37 -13.99
N ASP A 138 -5.78 4.53 -14.46
CA ASP A 138 -6.38 5.86 -14.57
C ASP A 138 -6.69 6.42 -13.18
N ALA A 139 -7.12 5.55 -12.25
CA ALA A 139 -7.37 5.94 -10.86
C ALA A 139 -6.07 6.41 -10.17
N LEU A 140 -4.93 5.78 -10.46
CA LEU A 140 -3.63 6.21 -9.96
C LEU A 140 -3.29 7.62 -10.44
N VAL A 141 -3.47 7.92 -11.73
CA VAL A 141 -3.23 9.27 -12.28
C VAL A 141 -4.14 10.31 -11.61
N GLN A 142 -5.43 10.00 -11.45
CA GLN A 142 -6.38 10.89 -10.78
C GLN A 142 -5.99 11.14 -9.32
N VAL A 143 -5.64 10.09 -8.58
CA VAL A 143 -5.24 10.20 -7.18
C VAL A 143 -3.93 10.98 -7.02
N GLU A 144 -2.96 10.82 -7.92
CA GLU A 144 -1.73 11.63 -7.93
C GLU A 144 -2.05 13.12 -8.14
N GLN A 145 -2.97 13.44 -9.04
CA GLN A 145 -3.43 14.81 -9.26
C GLN A 145 -4.11 15.36 -7.99
N ILE A 146 -5.11 14.65 -7.46
CA ILE A 146 -5.81 15.06 -6.23
C ILE A 146 -4.82 15.27 -5.08
N THR A 147 -3.87 14.36 -4.91
CA THR A 147 -2.83 14.45 -3.88
C THR A 147 -2.00 15.72 -4.05
N ARG A 148 -1.64 16.08 -5.29
CA ARG A 148 -0.91 17.31 -5.59
C ARG A 148 -1.73 18.56 -5.23
N TYR A 149 -2.97 18.67 -5.70
CA TYR A 149 -3.81 19.84 -5.42
C TYR A 149 -4.12 20.00 -3.93
N THR A 150 -4.46 18.92 -3.25
CA THR A 150 -4.73 18.97 -1.80
C THR A 150 -3.49 19.22 -0.96
N THR A 151 -2.29 18.90 -1.46
CA THR A 151 -1.05 19.32 -0.82
C THR A 151 -0.88 20.84 -0.92
N THR A 152 -1.16 21.42 -2.09
CA THR A 152 -1.10 22.88 -2.30
C THR A 152 -2.14 23.64 -1.48
N LEU A 153 -3.35 23.07 -1.34
CA LEU A 153 -4.43 23.63 -0.52
C LEU A 153 -4.27 23.34 0.98
N ASP A 154 -3.20 22.66 1.39
CA ASP A 154 -2.94 22.21 2.77
C ASP A 154 -4.10 21.42 3.42
N CYS A 155 -4.82 20.65 2.61
CA CYS A 155 -6.01 19.91 3.01
C CYS A 155 -5.90 18.40 2.77
N LEU A 156 -4.71 17.90 2.41
CA LEU A 156 -4.47 16.48 2.13
C LEU A 156 -4.95 15.58 3.28
N HIS A 157 -4.71 15.98 4.53
CA HIS A 157 -5.09 15.23 5.72
C HIS A 157 -6.60 14.92 5.81
N LEU A 158 -7.46 15.75 5.23
CA LEU A 158 -8.91 15.55 5.21
C LEU A 158 -9.37 14.46 4.24
N ILE A 159 -8.57 14.20 3.19
CA ILE A 159 -8.97 13.28 2.10
C ILE A 159 -8.21 11.94 2.10
N ARG A 160 -7.12 11.82 2.87
CA ARG A 160 -6.26 10.61 2.89
C ARG A 160 -7.04 9.31 3.07
N SER A 161 -7.94 9.28 4.05
CA SER A 161 -8.77 8.11 4.35
C SER A 161 -9.73 7.77 3.21
N HIS A 162 -10.37 8.78 2.62
CA HIS A 162 -11.29 8.61 1.49
C HIS A 162 -10.57 8.03 0.27
N VAL A 163 -9.43 8.61 -0.10
CA VAL A 163 -8.60 8.13 -1.22
C VAL A 163 -8.10 6.71 -0.95
N GLY A 164 -7.57 6.45 0.24
CA GLY A 164 -7.09 5.13 0.62
C GLY A 164 -8.19 4.05 0.54
N ASN A 165 -9.37 4.35 1.08
CA ASN A 165 -10.51 3.45 1.03
C ASN A 165 -10.98 3.19 -0.40
N ALA A 166 -10.98 4.20 -1.26
CA ALA A 166 -11.35 4.04 -2.66
C ALA A 166 -10.36 3.15 -3.42
N LEU A 167 -9.05 3.34 -3.24
CA LEU A 167 -8.03 2.50 -3.87
C LEU A 167 -8.17 1.03 -3.42
N LEU A 168 -8.50 0.79 -2.15
CA LEU A 168 -8.71 -0.56 -1.64
C LEU A 168 -9.91 -1.29 -2.27
N GLN A 169 -10.87 -0.58 -2.88
CA GLN A 169 -12.00 -1.20 -3.58
C GLN A 169 -11.56 -1.97 -4.83
N TYR A 170 -10.39 -1.67 -5.42
CA TYR A 170 -9.84 -2.41 -6.55
C TYR A 170 -9.28 -3.79 -6.17
N ARG A 171 -9.11 -4.09 -4.86
CA ARG A 171 -8.71 -5.40 -4.33
C ARG A 171 -7.45 -5.95 -5.03
N GLN A 172 -7.52 -7.15 -5.63
CA GLN A 172 -6.37 -7.80 -6.26
C GLN A 172 -5.80 -7.00 -7.43
N SER A 173 -6.65 -6.27 -8.17
CA SER A 173 -6.18 -5.43 -9.28
C SER A 173 -5.23 -4.32 -8.79
N LEU A 174 -5.44 -3.79 -7.59
CA LEU A 174 -4.53 -2.83 -6.96
C LEU A 174 -3.15 -3.46 -6.74
N PHE A 175 -3.09 -4.64 -6.12
CA PHE A 175 -1.82 -5.28 -5.79
C PHE A 175 -1.05 -5.77 -7.03
N ILE A 176 -1.77 -6.10 -8.12
CA ILE A 176 -1.17 -6.36 -9.43
C ILE A 176 -0.56 -5.08 -10.01
N ALA A 177 -1.27 -3.96 -9.95
CA ALA A 177 -0.74 -2.66 -10.40
C ALA A 177 0.46 -2.21 -9.55
N ILE A 178 0.42 -2.44 -8.23
CA ILE A 178 1.54 -2.21 -7.31
C ILE A 178 2.78 -2.99 -7.73
N LYS A 179 2.63 -4.27 -8.05
CA LYS A 179 3.76 -5.10 -8.48
C LYS A 179 4.41 -4.56 -9.77
N SER A 180 3.64 -3.95 -10.66
CA SER A 180 4.12 -3.40 -11.94
C SER A 180 5.00 -2.17 -11.77
N ASP A 181 4.73 -1.30 -10.80
CA ASP A 181 5.60 -0.17 -10.46
C ASP A 181 5.53 0.21 -8.96
N PRO A 182 6.11 -0.61 -8.07
CA PRO A 182 5.98 -0.44 -6.63
C PRO A 182 6.59 0.87 -6.15
N ALA A 183 7.60 1.42 -6.82
CA ALA A 183 8.19 2.70 -6.45
C ALA A 183 7.21 3.87 -6.61
N ARG A 184 6.41 3.88 -7.68
CA ARG A 184 5.33 4.88 -7.87
C ARG A 184 4.30 4.82 -6.75
N TRP A 185 3.85 3.62 -6.42
CA TRP A 185 2.89 3.40 -5.32
C TRP A 185 3.50 3.70 -3.95
N LEU A 186 4.81 3.49 -3.77
CA LEU A 186 5.52 3.88 -2.55
C LEU A 186 5.47 5.40 -2.33
N LEU A 187 5.77 6.18 -3.38
CA LEU A 187 5.69 7.65 -3.34
C LEU A 187 4.27 8.11 -2.99
N LEU A 188 3.26 7.49 -3.62
CA LEU A 188 1.87 7.80 -3.31
C LEU A 188 1.51 7.46 -1.86
N SER A 189 1.95 6.30 -1.36
CA SER A 189 1.72 5.88 0.03
C SER A 189 2.38 6.82 1.03
N LEU A 190 3.56 7.36 0.70
CA LEU A 190 4.28 8.35 1.50
C LEU A 190 3.52 9.68 1.59
N ALA A 191 2.99 10.16 0.46
CA ALA A 191 2.19 11.38 0.43
C ALA A 191 0.87 11.21 1.21
N LEU A 192 0.17 10.10 0.98
CA LEU A 192 -1.11 9.81 1.62
C LEU A 192 -0.99 9.28 3.05
N GLN A 193 0.23 8.97 3.51
CA GLN A 193 0.48 8.33 4.81
C GLN A 193 -0.38 7.07 4.99
N ASN A 194 -0.43 6.21 3.98
CA ASN A 194 -1.29 5.04 3.95
C ASN A 194 -0.49 3.74 3.96
N ASP A 195 -0.72 2.92 4.98
CA ASP A 195 0.03 1.68 5.19
C ASP A 195 -0.37 0.56 4.23
N ALA A 196 -1.61 0.56 3.74
CA ALA A 196 -2.20 -0.58 3.04
C ALA A 196 -1.54 -0.87 1.69
N PHE A 197 -0.95 0.17 1.07
CA PHE A 197 -0.18 0.07 -0.16
C PHE A 197 1.23 0.63 0.02
N TYR A 198 1.80 0.53 1.22
CA TYR A 198 3.21 0.82 1.47
C TYR A 198 4.09 -0.33 0.95
N THR A 199 4.66 -0.16 -0.25
CA THR A 199 5.18 -1.25 -1.10
C THR A 199 6.65 -1.63 -0.86
N LEU A 200 7.23 -1.24 0.28
CA LEU A 200 8.68 -1.34 0.56
C LEU A 200 9.25 -2.76 0.37
N ILE A 201 8.45 -3.79 0.64
CA ILE A 201 8.82 -5.21 0.52
C ILE A 201 9.31 -5.57 -0.88
N HIS A 202 8.63 -5.07 -1.93
CA HIS A 202 9.04 -5.31 -3.31
C HIS A 202 10.45 -4.78 -3.57
N MET A 203 10.72 -3.57 -3.10
CA MET A 203 11.98 -2.87 -3.30
C MET A 203 13.12 -3.57 -2.54
N ILE A 204 12.87 -3.97 -1.30
CA ILE A 204 13.85 -4.71 -0.47
C ILE A 204 14.22 -6.03 -1.14
N GLY A 205 13.23 -6.76 -1.65
CA GLY A 205 13.42 -8.07 -2.26
C GLY A 205 14.15 -8.04 -3.61
N ALA A 206 13.96 -6.98 -4.40
CA ALA A 206 14.56 -6.85 -5.72
C ALA A 206 15.93 -6.14 -5.73
N HIS A 207 16.21 -5.31 -4.71
CA HIS A 207 17.44 -4.55 -4.60
C HIS A 207 18.69 -5.45 -4.68
N PRO A 208 19.74 -5.06 -5.43
CA PRO A 208 19.96 -3.75 -6.05
C PRO A 208 19.34 -3.60 -7.45
N PHE A 209 18.73 -4.65 -7.99
CA PHE A 209 18.13 -4.61 -9.31
C PHE A 209 16.80 -3.84 -9.29
N TRP A 210 16.53 -3.09 -10.36
CA TRP A 210 15.39 -2.17 -10.42
C TRP A 210 14.70 -2.26 -11.79
N PRO A 211 13.70 -3.17 -11.95
CA PRO A 211 13.04 -3.38 -13.24
C PRO A 211 11.91 -2.38 -13.54
N TRP A 212 11.66 -1.42 -12.67
CA TRP A 212 10.46 -0.59 -12.71
C TRP A 212 10.70 0.76 -13.39
N LEU A 213 9.62 1.32 -13.95
CA LEU A 213 9.64 2.57 -14.70
C LEU A 213 10.04 3.75 -13.82
N THR A 214 9.46 3.86 -12.62
CA THR A 214 9.79 4.93 -11.69
C THR A 214 11.22 4.74 -11.15
N PRO A 215 12.17 5.64 -11.44
CA PRO A 215 13.58 5.41 -11.15
C PRO A 215 13.88 5.59 -9.65
N PRO A 216 14.92 4.92 -9.12
CA PRO A 216 15.29 5.02 -7.70
C PRO A 216 15.66 6.44 -7.27
N SER A 217 16.07 7.30 -8.22
CA SER A 217 16.38 8.71 -7.98
C SER A 217 15.20 9.50 -7.39
N THR A 218 13.96 9.09 -7.69
CA THR A 218 12.72 9.76 -7.22
C THR A 218 12.41 9.51 -5.75
N LEU A 219 12.94 8.44 -5.15
CA LEU A 219 12.73 8.14 -3.75
C LEU A 219 13.60 9.04 -2.86
N LEU A 220 13.04 9.43 -1.71
CA LEU A 220 13.75 10.17 -0.66
C LEU A 220 14.95 9.36 -0.15
N GLU A 221 16.07 10.04 0.13
CA GLU A 221 17.31 9.39 0.59
C GLU A 221 17.12 8.48 1.82
N PRO A 222 16.35 8.86 2.86
CA PRO A 222 16.11 7.98 4.01
C PRO A 222 15.44 6.66 3.62
N ILE A 223 14.54 6.69 2.63
CA ILE A 223 13.85 5.49 2.12
C ILE A 223 14.81 4.62 1.32
N ARG A 224 15.69 5.22 0.50
CA ARG A 224 16.74 4.48 -0.22
C ARG A 224 17.69 3.77 0.73
N HIS A 225 18.18 4.48 1.75
CA HIS A 225 19.01 3.89 2.79
C HIS A 225 18.31 2.76 3.54
N LEU A 226 17.01 2.92 3.85
CA LEU A 226 16.21 1.89 4.47
C LEU A 226 16.11 0.63 3.60
N ILE A 227 15.83 0.78 2.30
CA ILE A 227 15.78 -0.32 1.33
C ILE A 227 17.12 -1.05 1.30
N SER A 228 18.22 -0.33 1.13
CA SER A 228 19.56 -0.94 1.07
C SER A 228 19.94 -1.64 2.38
N ARG A 229 19.60 -1.06 3.54
CA ARG A 229 19.85 -1.65 4.85
C ARG A 229 19.08 -2.97 5.02
N LYS A 230 17.77 -2.97 4.77
CA LYS A 230 16.94 -4.18 4.89
C LYS A 230 17.31 -5.24 3.85
N SER A 231 17.63 -4.83 2.62
CA SER A 231 18.10 -5.73 1.56
C SER A 231 19.42 -6.43 1.97
N ARG A 232 20.34 -5.72 2.63
CA ARG A 232 21.56 -6.33 3.16
C ARG A 232 21.26 -7.39 4.24
N HIS A 233 20.37 -7.09 5.18
CA HIS A 233 19.96 -8.06 6.21
C HIS A 233 19.32 -9.30 5.58
N LEU A 234 18.44 -9.09 4.59
CA LEU A 234 17.83 -10.18 3.82
C LEU A 234 18.89 -11.02 3.10
N ASN A 235 19.87 -10.39 2.45
CA ASN A 235 20.95 -11.11 1.79
C ASN A 235 21.82 -11.91 2.78
N THR A 236 22.07 -11.41 3.98
CA THR A 236 22.74 -12.17 5.04
C THR A 236 21.94 -13.42 5.44
N ALA A 237 20.61 -13.32 5.54
CA ALA A 237 19.76 -14.48 5.82
C ALA A 237 19.80 -15.50 4.67
N CYS A 238 19.79 -15.04 3.40
CA CYS A 238 19.97 -15.90 2.23
C CYS A 238 21.29 -16.66 2.28
N ILE A 239 22.41 -15.97 2.49
CA ILE A 239 23.75 -16.60 2.56
C ILE A 239 23.80 -17.66 3.67
N LYS A 240 23.19 -17.38 4.83
CA LYS A 240 23.12 -18.36 5.93
C LYS A 240 22.33 -19.61 5.54
N ALA A 241 21.18 -19.43 4.88
CA ALA A 241 20.35 -20.54 4.42
C ALA A 241 21.04 -21.34 3.30
N GLU A 242 21.61 -20.66 2.29
CA GLU A 242 22.37 -21.28 1.20
C GLU A 242 23.54 -22.11 1.76
N ARG A 243 24.30 -21.55 2.72
CA ARG A 243 25.37 -22.29 3.41
C ARG A 243 24.84 -23.51 4.16
N ALA A 244 23.74 -23.39 4.89
CA ALA A 244 23.17 -24.52 5.62
C ALA A 244 22.67 -25.62 4.68
N LEU A 245 22.07 -25.25 3.55
CA LEU A 245 21.64 -26.18 2.50
C LEU A 245 22.82 -26.89 1.83
N LEU A 246 23.93 -26.20 1.59
CA LEU A 246 25.14 -26.78 0.98
C LEU A 246 25.92 -27.68 1.95
N LEU A 247 25.72 -27.52 3.26
CA LEU A 247 26.35 -28.34 4.31
C LEU A 247 25.43 -29.45 4.85
N LEU A 248 24.15 -29.46 4.45
CA LEU A 248 23.14 -30.46 4.81
C LEU A 248 23.67 -31.89 4.68
N THR A 249 23.54 -32.71 5.71
CA THR A 249 23.87 -34.15 5.68
C THR A 249 22.76 -34.96 6.34
N ILE A 250 22.72 -36.26 6.06
CA ILE A 250 21.93 -37.21 6.85
C ILE A 250 22.82 -37.72 7.99
N GLU A 251 22.24 -37.78 9.19
CA GLU A 251 22.84 -38.38 10.37
C GLU A 251 22.39 -39.84 10.46
N VAL A 252 23.36 -40.74 10.64
CA VAL A 252 23.15 -42.17 10.91
C VAL A 252 23.68 -42.50 12.31
N ASP A 253 23.50 -43.73 12.79
CA ASP A 253 23.94 -44.13 14.15
C ASP A 253 25.43 -43.86 14.42
N SER A 254 26.27 -43.83 13.38
CA SER A 254 27.70 -43.53 13.44
C SER A 254 28.05 -42.04 13.27
N GLY A 255 27.07 -41.14 13.27
CA GLY A 255 27.23 -39.71 12.98
C GLY A 255 26.89 -39.36 11.52
N PRO A 256 27.42 -38.26 10.97
CA PRO A 256 27.05 -37.82 9.62
C PRO A 256 27.53 -38.82 8.58
N VAL A 257 26.75 -39.01 7.50
CA VAL A 257 27.19 -39.86 6.40
C VAL A 257 28.47 -39.34 5.75
N LEU A 258 29.43 -40.24 5.56
CA LEU A 258 30.78 -39.94 5.07
C LEU A 258 31.13 -40.85 3.88
N PRO A 259 31.90 -40.35 2.89
CA PRO A 259 32.23 -41.11 1.68
C PRO A 259 33.07 -42.36 1.98
N GLN A 260 33.88 -42.33 3.04
CA GLN A 260 34.71 -43.43 3.48
C GLN A 260 33.94 -44.58 4.16
N CYS A 261 32.65 -44.39 4.48
CA CYS A 261 31.83 -45.43 5.11
C CYS A 261 31.09 -46.25 4.04
N HIS A 262 31.61 -47.43 3.71
CA HIS A 262 31.00 -48.30 2.69
C HIS A 262 29.55 -48.70 2.99
N ALA A 263 29.16 -48.78 4.26
CA ALA A 263 27.81 -49.17 4.67
C ALA A 263 26.72 -48.17 4.25
N ASN A 264 27.07 -46.88 4.13
CA ASN A 264 26.13 -45.78 3.83
C ASN A 264 26.55 -44.99 2.58
N SER A 265 27.26 -45.67 1.66
CA SER A 265 27.83 -45.03 0.47
C SER A 265 26.77 -44.52 -0.51
N ASP A 266 25.61 -45.17 -0.54
CA ASP A 266 24.42 -44.81 -1.31
C ASP A 266 23.75 -43.54 -0.78
N THR A 267 23.50 -43.47 0.52
CA THR A 267 22.96 -42.27 1.19
C THR A 267 23.92 -41.09 1.03
N TRP A 268 25.22 -41.30 1.23
CA TRP A 268 26.22 -40.25 1.00
C TRP A 268 26.21 -39.77 -0.45
N PHE A 269 26.11 -40.67 -1.42
CA PHE A 269 26.07 -40.32 -2.83
C PHE A 269 24.84 -39.46 -3.16
N LEU A 270 23.67 -39.81 -2.63
CA LEU A 270 22.46 -39.02 -2.77
C LEU A 270 22.59 -37.62 -2.14
N VAL A 271 23.16 -37.52 -0.94
CA VAL A 271 23.49 -36.24 -0.30
C VAL A 271 24.40 -35.39 -1.21
N ALA A 272 25.43 -35.99 -1.80
CA ALA A 272 26.35 -35.30 -2.68
C ALA A 272 25.66 -34.76 -3.94
N ILE A 273 24.80 -35.56 -4.59
CA ILE A 273 24.02 -35.14 -5.76
C ILE A 273 23.04 -34.02 -5.40
N PHE A 274 22.36 -34.13 -4.25
CA PHE A 274 21.45 -33.10 -3.76
C PHE A 274 22.16 -31.75 -3.58
N ARG A 275 23.31 -31.75 -2.92
CA ARG A 275 24.15 -30.55 -2.74
C ARG A 275 24.65 -30.00 -4.08
N ASP A 276 25.06 -30.85 -5.01
CA ASP A 276 25.52 -30.43 -6.34
C ASP A 276 24.41 -29.71 -7.14
N ILE A 277 23.19 -30.25 -7.13
CA ILE A 277 22.05 -29.61 -7.81
C ILE A 277 21.80 -28.21 -7.23
N LEU A 278 21.83 -28.08 -5.89
CA LEU A 278 21.68 -26.78 -5.23
C LEU A 278 22.83 -25.83 -5.54
N ALA A 279 24.07 -26.31 -5.50
CA ALA A 279 25.25 -25.51 -5.84
C ALA A 279 25.17 -24.95 -7.26
N ARG A 280 24.74 -25.77 -8.24
CA ARG A 280 24.51 -25.32 -9.62
C ARG A 280 23.39 -24.28 -9.71
N GLN A 281 22.30 -24.47 -8.97
CA GLN A 281 21.21 -23.49 -8.91
C GLN A 281 21.67 -22.15 -8.34
N PHE A 282 22.40 -22.15 -7.22
CA PHE A 282 22.90 -20.91 -6.61
C PHE A 282 23.98 -20.24 -7.46
N SER A 283 24.91 -21.01 -8.03
CA SER A 283 25.91 -20.49 -8.96
C SER A 283 25.29 -19.80 -10.17
N ALA A 284 24.18 -20.33 -10.71
CA ALA A 284 23.47 -19.70 -11.83
C ALA A 284 22.83 -18.36 -11.45
N LEU A 285 22.43 -18.17 -10.18
CA LEU A 285 21.93 -16.89 -9.68
C LEU A 285 23.04 -15.85 -9.53
N GLU A 286 24.21 -16.26 -9.05
CA GLU A 286 25.36 -15.38 -8.81
C GLU A 286 25.97 -14.86 -10.12
N GLN A 287 26.15 -15.74 -11.11
CA GLN A 287 26.71 -15.37 -12.43
C GLN A 287 25.88 -14.30 -13.16
N CYS A 288 24.62 -14.12 -12.78
CA CYS A 288 23.71 -13.17 -13.38
C CYS A 288 23.52 -11.89 -12.55
N GLN A 289 24.41 -11.56 -11.61
CA GLN A 289 24.36 -10.31 -10.85
C GLN A 289 25.14 -9.16 -11.52
N PRO A 290 24.62 -7.91 -11.53
CA PRO A 290 23.24 -7.53 -11.24
C PRO A 290 22.35 -7.75 -12.47
N GLY A 291 21.34 -8.62 -12.36
CA GLY A 291 20.50 -8.94 -13.51
C GLY A 291 19.21 -9.66 -13.13
N PRO A 292 18.27 -9.82 -14.09
CA PRO A 292 16.93 -10.33 -13.81
C PRO A 292 16.92 -11.73 -13.20
N ALA A 293 17.92 -12.56 -13.52
CA ALA A 293 18.02 -13.90 -12.95
C ALA A 293 18.41 -13.88 -11.46
N ALA A 294 19.09 -12.84 -10.96
CA ALA A 294 19.38 -12.67 -9.53
C ALA A 294 18.09 -12.56 -8.69
N LEU A 295 17.01 -12.05 -9.29
CA LEU A 295 15.69 -12.00 -8.64
C LEU A 295 15.10 -13.38 -8.41
N LYS A 296 15.57 -14.45 -9.06
CA LYS A 296 14.91 -15.77 -9.00
C LYS A 296 15.15 -16.51 -7.67
N ARG A 297 15.98 -15.97 -6.77
CA ARG A 297 16.27 -16.57 -5.46
C ARG A 297 15.01 -16.86 -4.64
N GLY A 298 14.04 -15.94 -4.64
CA GLY A 298 12.78 -16.13 -3.91
C GLY A 298 11.98 -17.34 -4.42
N ARG A 299 11.96 -17.56 -5.73
CA ARG A 299 11.34 -18.74 -6.35
C ARG A 299 11.99 -20.04 -5.90
N ILE A 300 13.33 -20.10 -5.89
CA ILE A 300 14.05 -21.31 -5.47
C ILE A 300 13.73 -21.67 -4.02
N PHE A 301 13.76 -20.71 -3.10
CA PHE A 301 13.42 -20.98 -1.71
C PHE A 301 11.96 -21.39 -1.52
N ARG A 302 11.02 -20.85 -2.31
CA ARG A 302 9.62 -21.29 -2.26
C ARG A 302 9.43 -22.70 -2.83
N GLN A 303 10.17 -23.07 -3.88
CA GLN A 303 10.19 -24.45 -4.39
C GLN A 303 10.75 -25.43 -3.35
N LEU A 304 11.85 -25.06 -2.68
CA LEU A 304 12.42 -25.85 -1.58
C LEU A 304 11.44 -25.97 -0.40
N ARG A 305 10.72 -24.89 -0.08
CA ARG A 305 9.69 -24.90 0.97
C ARG A 305 8.53 -25.83 0.63
N GLN A 306 8.05 -25.79 -0.62
CA GLN A 306 6.96 -26.65 -1.09
C GLN A 306 7.35 -28.13 -1.07
N GLY A 307 8.62 -28.44 -1.36
CA GLY A 307 9.12 -29.81 -1.39
C GLY A 307 8.41 -30.66 -2.45
N GLY A 308 8.26 -31.96 -2.17
CA GLY A 308 7.55 -32.89 -3.07
C GLY A 308 8.15 -32.94 -4.48
N SER A 309 7.31 -32.82 -5.51
CA SER A 309 7.74 -32.78 -6.91
C SER A 309 8.23 -31.40 -7.38
N ALA A 310 7.99 -30.34 -6.60
CA ALA A 310 8.42 -28.97 -6.96
C ALA A 310 9.94 -28.78 -6.81
N CYS A 311 10.59 -29.65 -6.03
CA CYS A 311 12.03 -29.69 -5.86
C CYS A 311 12.52 -31.12 -6.06
N MET A 312 13.43 -31.34 -7.02
CA MET A 312 14.10 -32.63 -7.27
C MET A 312 13.12 -33.81 -7.29
N ALA A 313 12.29 -33.88 -8.34
CA ALA A 313 11.22 -34.88 -8.44
C ALA A 313 11.75 -36.31 -8.28
N TYR A 314 10.98 -37.16 -7.59
CA TYR A 314 11.41 -38.53 -7.26
C TYR A 314 11.75 -39.32 -8.53
N GLU A 315 10.92 -39.22 -9.56
CA GLU A 315 11.07 -39.96 -10.82
C GLU A 315 12.34 -39.54 -11.59
N GLU A 316 12.75 -38.28 -11.48
CA GLU A 316 14.00 -37.80 -12.07
C GLU A 316 15.22 -38.31 -11.30
N MET A 317 15.13 -38.30 -9.97
CA MET A 317 16.20 -38.79 -9.11
C MET A 317 16.36 -40.31 -9.22
N GLU A 318 15.26 -41.05 -9.30
CA GLU A 318 15.24 -42.50 -9.49
C GLU A 318 15.88 -42.88 -10.82
N ARG A 319 15.52 -42.21 -11.92
CA ARG A 319 16.17 -42.42 -13.23
C ARG A 319 17.67 -42.14 -13.18
N LEU A 320 18.10 -41.11 -12.44
CA LEU A 320 19.52 -40.81 -12.25
C LEU A 320 20.21 -41.90 -11.43
N MET A 321 19.63 -42.32 -10.30
CA MET A 321 20.19 -43.35 -9.43
C MET A 321 20.27 -44.70 -10.15
N LEU A 322 19.24 -45.12 -10.89
CA LEU A 322 19.27 -46.35 -11.70
C LEU A 322 20.46 -46.39 -12.67
N ARG A 323 20.87 -45.23 -13.20
CA ARG A 323 21.99 -45.12 -14.15
C ARG A 323 23.36 -45.08 -13.46
N VAL A 324 23.47 -44.46 -12.28
CA VAL A 324 24.76 -44.15 -11.65
C VAL A 324 25.05 -45.05 -10.45
N MET A 325 24.05 -45.33 -9.63
CA MET A 325 24.15 -46.11 -8.39
C MET A 325 22.82 -46.82 -8.09
N SER A 326 22.56 -47.93 -8.77
CA SER A 326 21.27 -48.65 -8.67
C SER A 326 21.00 -49.20 -7.26
N CYS A 327 22.03 -49.45 -6.45
CA CYS A 327 21.90 -49.87 -5.06
C CYS A 327 21.30 -48.80 -4.14
N ALA A 328 21.27 -47.52 -4.56
CA ALA A 328 20.67 -46.42 -3.79
C ALA A 328 19.16 -46.26 -4.01
N VAL A 329 18.58 -46.94 -5.01
CA VAL A 329 17.15 -46.83 -5.33
C VAL A 329 16.24 -47.28 -4.19
N PRO A 330 16.52 -48.36 -3.43
CA PRO A 330 15.67 -48.79 -2.32
C PRO A 330 15.53 -47.75 -1.20
N SER A 331 16.60 -47.02 -0.87
CA SER A 331 16.66 -45.99 0.19
C SER A 331 16.27 -44.59 -0.32
N LEU A 332 16.24 -44.38 -1.64
CA LEU A 332 16.04 -43.08 -2.28
C LEU A 332 14.82 -42.31 -1.75
N SER A 333 13.68 -42.96 -1.60
CA SER A 333 12.43 -42.28 -1.18
C SER A 333 12.57 -41.67 0.21
N GLU A 334 13.13 -42.43 1.14
CA GLU A 334 13.34 -42.03 2.53
C GLU A 334 14.42 -40.95 2.63
N ASP A 335 15.61 -41.21 2.08
CA ASP A 335 16.73 -40.28 2.14
C ASP A 335 16.40 -38.95 1.44
N LEU A 336 15.81 -38.99 0.24
CA LEU A 336 15.39 -37.77 -0.47
C LEU A 336 14.29 -37.02 0.31
N GLY A 337 13.41 -37.76 0.99
CA GLY A 337 12.41 -37.19 1.90
C GLY A 337 13.04 -36.42 3.05
N LEU A 338 14.05 -36.98 3.71
CA LEU A 338 14.80 -36.34 4.80
C LEU A 338 15.50 -35.06 4.33
N LEU A 339 16.20 -35.12 3.19
CA LEU A 339 16.89 -33.96 2.61
C LEU A 339 15.91 -32.83 2.28
N LYS A 340 14.77 -33.16 1.66
CA LYS A 340 13.72 -32.18 1.34
C LYS A 340 13.08 -31.59 2.59
N ALA A 341 12.84 -32.39 3.62
CA ALA A 341 12.26 -31.92 4.88
C ALA A 341 13.18 -30.90 5.56
N PHE A 342 14.48 -31.21 5.68
CA PHE A 342 15.46 -30.26 6.21
C PHE A 342 15.55 -29.01 5.35
N ALA A 343 15.63 -29.16 4.02
CA ALA A 343 15.73 -28.02 3.11
C ALA A 343 14.51 -27.09 3.25
N SER A 344 13.31 -27.67 3.34
CA SER A 344 12.05 -26.95 3.54
C SER A 344 12.02 -26.15 4.84
N GLU A 345 12.58 -26.71 5.92
CA GLU A 345 12.67 -26.02 7.20
C GLU A 345 13.73 -24.92 7.19
N CYS A 346 14.89 -25.18 6.58
CA CYS A 346 15.99 -24.22 6.45
C CYS A 346 15.56 -22.92 5.74
N VAL A 347 14.67 -23.02 4.75
CA VAL A 347 14.19 -21.87 3.98
C VAL A 347 12.85 -21.32 4.45
N ARG A 348 12.29 -21.84 5.56
CA ARG A 348 10.94 -21.49 6.03
C ARG A 348 10.67 -20.00 6.05
N ASP A 349 11.58 -19.24 6.64
CA ASP A 349 11.38 -17.81 6.85
C ASP A 349 11.63 -17.02 5.56
N LEU A 350 12.54 -17.48 4.71
CA LEU A 350 12.85 -16.86 3.42
C LEU A 350 11.77 -17.10 2.36
N ALA A 351 11.02 -18.20 2.48
CA ALA A 351 9.93 -18.57 1.59
C ALA A 351 8.60 -17.87 1.92
N ARG A 352 8.52 -17.12 3.03
CA ARG A 352 7.31 -16.40 3.42
C ARG A 352 6.93 -15.33 2.38
N ASN A 353 5.63 -15.08 2.30
CA ASN A 353 5.06 -14.02 1.49
C ASN A 353 4.37 -13.00 2.41
N GLU A 354 4.96 -11.82 2.53
CA GLU A 354 4.42 -10.68 3.28
C GLU A 354 3.72 -9.68 2.33
N LEU A 355 3.59 -10.01 1.04
CA LEU A 355 2.82 -9.22 0.07
C LEU A 355 1.35 -9.63 0.08
N MET A 356 0.46 -8.67 -0.19
CA MET A 356 -0.99 -8.90 -0.38
C MET A 356 -1.35 -9.52 -1.74
N LEU A 357 -0.38 -10.15 -2.40
CA LEU A 357 -0.46 -10.73 -3.73
C LEU A 357 0.07 -12.16 -3.72
N ASN A 358 -0.56 -13.07 -4.47
CA ASN A 358 0.03 -14.39 -4.73
C ASN A 358 1.29 -14.24 -5.59
N VAL A 359 2.46 -14.46 -5.01
CA VAL A 359 3.76 -14.29 -5.66
C VAL A 359 3.99 -15.23 -6.84
N GLU A 360 3.54 -16.49 -6.75
CA GLU A 360 3.73 -17.47 -7.82
C GLU A 360 2.79 -17.20 -9.00
N GLY A 361 1.49 -17.00 -8.70
CA GLY A 361 0.48 -16.71 -9.71
C GLY A 361 0.72 -15.39 -10.46
N ASN A 362 1.47 -14.47 -9.87
CA ASN A 362 1.78 -13.18 -10.47
C ASN A 362 3.26 -13.03 -10.87
N GLY A 363 4.08 -14.09 -10.87
CA GLY A 363 5.45 -14.02 -11.37
C GLY A 363 6.40 -13.12 -10.57
N VAL A 364 6.18 -12.98 -9.27
CA VAL A 364 7.11 -12.31 -8.35
C VAL A 364 8.22 -13.29 -8.00
N ALA A 365 9.35 -13.21 -8.70
CA ALA A 365 10.47 -14.14 -8.51
C ALA A 365 11.32 -13.82 -7.26
N TYR A 366 11.39 -12.55 -6.88
CA TYR A 366 12.19 -12.09 -5.75
C TYR A 366 11.60 -12.47 -4.39
N LEU A 367 12.39 -12.21 -3.36
CA LEU A 367 12.04 -12.48 -1.97
C LEU A 367 10.96 -11.50 -1.51
N ALA A 368 9.92 -12.04 -0.89
CA ALA A 368 8.76 -11.29 -0.39
C ALA A 368 8.58 -11.43 1.13
N CYS A 369 9.61 -11.92 1.83
CA CYS A 369 9.57 -12.28 3.25
C CYS A 369 10.02 -11.16 4.20
N SER A 370 10.44 -10.01 3.65
CA SER A 370 10.83 -8.87 4.48
C SER A 370 9.62 -8.25 5.14
N ARG A 371 9.68 -8.09 6.46
CA ARG A 371 8.64 -7.43 7.24
C ARG A 371 8.86 -5.93 7.23
N VAL A 372 7.78 -5.17 7.17
CA VAL A 372 7.78 -3.73 7.42
C VAL A 372 7.34 -3.51 8.87
N GLU A 373 8.22 -2.92 9.66
CA GLU A 373 8.00 -2.63 11.08
C GLU A 373 7.50 -1.20 11.26
N ARG A 374 6.98 -0.87 12.45
CA ARG A 374 6.47 0.48 12.75
C ARG A 374 7.53 1.56 12.51
N GLY A 375 8.80 1.27 12.84
CA GLY A 375 9.93 2.20 12.65
C GLY A 375 10.36 2.40 11.19
N ASP A 376 9.86 1.57 10.27
CA ASP A 376 10.15 1.72 8.84
C ASP A 376 9.17 2.71 8.16
N VAL A 377 8.05 3.03 8.83
CA VAL A 377 6.97 3.84 8.28
C VAL A 377 7.10 5.27 8.82
N PRO A 378 7.49 6.26 7.99
CA PRO A 378 7.89 7.58 8.48
C PRO A 378 6.84 8.31 9.32
N TRP A 379 5.55 8.19 8.96
CA TRP A 379 4.47 8.87 9.68
C TRP A 379 4.06 8.18 10.98
N ARG A 380 4.39 6.90 11.18
CA ARG A 380 4.08 6.17 12.43
C ARG A 380 5.08 6.44 13.56
N VAL A 381 6.22 7.04 13.24
CA VAL A 381 7.27 7.41 14.20
C VAL A 381 6.99 8.79 14.82
N ALA A 382 6.23 9.65 14.14
CA ALA A 382 5.91 11.00 14.60
C ALA A 382 4.88 11.03 15.75
N ASP A 383 4.02 10.02 15.87
CA ASP A 383 2.95 9.96 16.89
C ASP A 383 3.44 9.46 18.28
N GLY A 384 4.73 9.59 18.57
CA GLY A 384 5.39 9.00 19.74
C GLY A 384 6.11 9.99 20.66
N VAL A 385 5.85 11.29 20.56
CA VAL A 385 6.36 12.33 21.48
C VAL A 385 5.21 12.97 22.22
#